data_AF-A0A380Z3T1-F1
#
_entry.id   AF-A0A380Z3T1-F1
#
_cell.length_a   1.000
_cell.length_b   1.000
_cell.length_c   1.000
_cell.angle_alpha   90.00
_cell.angle_beta   90.00
_cell.angle_gamma   90.00
#
_symmetry.space_group_name_H-M   'P 1'
#
loop_
_entity.id
_entity.type
_entity.pdbx_description
1 polymer ?
#
loop_
_entity_poly.entity_id
_entity_poly.type
_entity_poly.pdbx_seq_one_letter_code
_entity_poly.pdbx_strand_id
1 'polypeptide(L)' 'MVDIFVKDLGLVNDTAKSLHFPLHLASTAYSMFMEASNAGYGKQDDSAVIKIFSGIELPKKEGN' A
#
# COMPACT_ATOMS: atom_id res chain seq x y z
N MET A 1 7.21 5.60 4.57
CA MET A 1 7.44 4.14 4.56
C MET A 1 6.51 3.45 3.57
N VAL A 2 5.24 3.88 3.43
CA VAL A 2 4.34 3.47 2.33
C VAL A 2 5.02 3.41 0.95
N ASP A 3 5.84 4.41 0.59
CA ASP A 3 6.51 4.44 -0.73
C ASP A 3 7.50 3.28 -0.94
N ILE A 4 8.03 2.68 0.13
CA ILE A 4 8.88 1.48 0.04
C ILE A 4 8.05 0.30 -0.44
N PHE A 5 6.82 0.14 0.07
CA PHE A 5 5.91 -0.91 -0.37
C PHE A 5 5.42 -0.69 -1.81
N VAL A 6 5.21 0.56 -2.23
CA VAL A 6 4.96 0.89 -3.64
C VAL A 6 6.12 0.39 -4.52
N LYS A 7 7.36 0.68 -4.14
CA LYS A 7 8.56 0.20 -4.86
C LYS A 7 8.62 -1.32 -4.91
N ASP A 8 8.51 -1.99 -3.77
CA ASP A 8 8.70 -3.44 -3.66
C ASP A 8 7.62 -4.21 -4.42
N LEU A 9 6.36 -3.80 -4.28
CA LEU A 9 5.26 -4.41 -5.03
C LEU A 9 5.32 -4.08 -6.53
N GLY A 10 5.91 -2.95 -6.91
CA GLY A 10 6.23 -2.66 -8.30
C GLY A 10 7.19 -3.70 -8.90
N LEU A 11 8.30 -3.98 -8.20
CA LEU A 11 9.27 -5.01 -8.62
C LEU A 11 8.65 -6.42 -8.69
N VAL A 12 7.78 -6.76 -7.73
CA VAL A 12 7.04 -8.02 -7.73
C VAL A 12 6.13 -8.12 -8.96
N ASN A 13 5.42 -7.05 -9.31
CA ASN A 13 4.51 -7.03 -10.44
C ASN A 13 5.26 -7.10 -11.78
N ASP A 14 6.39 -6.40 -11.90
CA ASP A 14 7.27 -6.47 -13.08
C ASP A 14 7.84 -7.88 -13.29
N THR A 15 8.25 -8.53 -12.20
CA THR A 15 8.76 -9.90 -12.24
C THR A 15 7.65 -10.87 -12.68
N ALA A 16 6.47 -10.79 -12.07
CA ALA A 16 5.33 -11.64 -12.43
C ALA A 16 4.91 -11.45 -13.88
N LYS A 17 4.93 -10.22 -14.39
CA LYS A 17 4.70 -9.91 -15.80
C LYS A 17 5.72 -10.60 -16.71
N SER A 18 7.01 -10.58 -16.37
CA SER A 18 8.04 -11.28 -17.15
C SER A 18 7.83 -12.81 -17.18
N LEU A 19 7.26 -13.36 -16.11
CA LEU A 19 6.99 -14.79 -15.95
C LEU A 19 5.61 -15.21 -16.49
N HIS A 20 4.81 -14.27 -17.01
CA HIS A 20 3.41 -14.49 -17.38
C HIS A 20 2.58 -15.10 -16.24
N PHE A 21 2.89 -14.71 -14.99
CA PHE A 21 2.29 -15.26 -13.79
C PHE A 21 1.23 -14.30 -13.22
N PRO A 22 -0.02 -14.75 -12.98
CA PRO A 22 -1.08 -13.88 -12.48
C PRO A 22 -0.93 -13.59 -10.97
N LEU A 23 -1.09 -12.33 -10.59
CA LEU A 23 -1.06 -11.88 -9.19
C LEU A 23 -2.33 -11.12 -8.80
N HIS A 24 -3.33 -11.81 -8.26
CA HIS A 24 -4.58 -11.14 -7.87
C HIS A 24 -4.42 -10.31 -6.59
N LEU A 25 -3.88 -10.91 -5.52
CA LEU A 25 -3.76 -10.24 -4.22
C LEU A 25 -2.65 -9.19 -4.21
N ALA A 26 -1.47 -9.51 -4.75
CA ALA A 26 -0.35 -8.57 -4.76
C ALA A 26 -0.60 -7.36 -5.66
N SER A 27 -1.28 -7.51 -6.81
CA SER A 27 -1.66 -6.36 -7.65
C SER A 27 -2.69 -5.48 -6.95
N THR A 28 -3.63 -6.08 -6.21
CA THR A 28 -4.61 -5.32 -5.40
C THR A 28 -3.90 -4.55 -4.30
N ALA A 29 -2.98 -5.19 -3.57
CA ALA A 29 -2.17 -4.54 -2.55
C ALA A 29 -1.34 -3.38 -3.13
N TYR A 30 -0.70 -3.58 -4.30
CA TYR A 30 0.05 -2.54 -5.00
C TYR A 30 -0.82 -1.30 -5.23
N SER A 31 -2.00 -1.49 -5.82
CA SER A 31 -2.96 -0.39 -6.07
C SER A 31 -3.34 0.36 -4.79
N MET A 32 -3.58 -0.36 -3.69
CA MET A 32 -3.90 0.25 -2.39
C MET A 32 -2.75 1.10 -1.83
N PHE A 33 -1.51 0.60 -1.89
CA PHE A 33 -0.34 1.38 -1.47
C PHE A 33 -0.09 2.59 -2.38
N MET A 34 -0.34 2.45 -3.68
CA MET A 34 -0.25 3.54 -4.66
C MET A 34 -1.27 4.64 -4.37
N GLU A 35 -2.50 4.27 -4.05
CA GLU A 35 -3.55 5.20 -3.61
C GLU A 35 -3.17 5.92 -2.31
N ALA A 36 -2.67 5.19 -1.31
CA ALA A 36 -2.21 5.78 -0.06
C ALA A 36 -1.04 6.76 -0.24
N SER A 37 -0.10 6.43 -1.13
CA SER A 37 1.01 7.32 -1.50
C SER A 37 0.48 8.61 -2.15
N ASN A 38 -0.42 8.49 -3.13
CA ASN A 38 -1.06 9.62 -3.82
C ASN A 38 -1.89 10.50 -2.89
N ALA A 39 -2.49 9.93 -1.84
CA ALA A 39 -3.19 10.65 -0.78
C ALA A 39 -2.26 11.42 0.18
N GLY A 40 -0.93 11.39 -0.05
CA GLY A 40 0.07 12.10 0.73
C GLY A 40 0.62 11.32 1.93
N TYR A 41 0.33 10.01 2.03
CA TYR A 41 0.81 9.17 3.13
C TYR A 41 2.16 8.49 2.86
N GLY A 42 2.83 8.78 1.75
CA GLY A 42 4.07 8.12 1.32
C GLY A 42 5.17 8.02 2.39
N LYS A 43 5.33 9.06 3.20
CA LYS A 43 6.31 9.11 4.30
C LYS A 43 5.86 8.42 5.59
N GLN A 44 4.58 8.13 5.77
CA GLN A 44 4.04 7.46 6.95
C GLN A 44 4.37 5.95 6.93
N ASP A 45 4.12 5.29 8.05
CA ASP A 45 4.23 3.85 8.22
C ASP A 45 3.37 3.08 7.19
N ASP A 46 3.73 1.84 6.87
CA ASP A 46 2.99 1.02 5.88
C ASP A 46 1.52 0.78 6.28
N SER A 47 1.26 0.73 7.58
CA SER A 47 -0.08 0.70 8.15
C SER A 47 -0.97 1.88 7.73
N ALA A 48 -0.41 3.00 7.26
CA ALA A 48 -1.17 4.14 6.78
C ALA A 48 -2.04 3.85 5.54
N VAL A 49 -1.82 2.71 4.86
CA VAL A 49 -2.71 2.22 3.80
C VAL A 49 -4.16 2.09 4.28
N ILE A 50 -4.39 1.85 5.57
CA ILE A 50 -5.74 1.78 6.16
C ILE A 50 -6.54 3.08 5.97
N LYS A 51 -5.85 4.23 5.82
CA LYS A 51 -6.49 5.56 5.72
C LYS A 51 -7.20 5.81 4.39
N ILE A 52 -6.98 4.97 3.38
CA ILE A 52 -7.69 5.08 2.08
C ILE A 52 -9.14 4.59 2.19
N PHE A 53 -9.46 3.81 3.22
CA PHE A 53 -10.82 3.32 3.44
C PHE A 53 -11.68 4.42 4.08
N SER A 54 -12.68 4.91 3.34
CA SER A 54 -13.62 5.90 3.85
C SER A 54 -14.52 5.32 4.96
N GLY A 55 -14.81 6.11 5.99
CA GLY A 55 -15.82 5.76 7.00
C GLY A 55 -15.32 4.83 8.11
N ILE A 56 -14.01 4.61 8.21
CA ILE A 56 -13.42 3.91 9.36
C ILE A 56 -12.97 4.91 10.44
N GLU A 57 -13.15 4.54 11.71
CA GLU A 57 -12.54 5.26 12.83
C GLU A 57 -11.27 4.54 13.25
N LEU A 58 -10.15 5.26 13.24
CA LEU A 58 -8.88 4.72 13.72
C LEU A 58 -8.80 4.85 15.25
N PRO A 59 -8.22 3.85 15.95
CA PRO A 59 -7.98 3.96 17.37
C PRO A 59 -7.13 5.18 17.65
N LYS A 60 -7.57 5.99 18.61
CA LYS A 60 -6.78 7.12 19.10
C LYS A 60 -5.57 6.54 19.83
N LYS A 61 -4.38 7.08 19.57
CA LYS A 61 -3.20 6.75 20.36
C LYS A 61 -3.52 7.13 21.81
N GLU A 62 -3.55 6.16 22.72
CA GLU A 62 -3.62 6.45 24.16
C GLU A 62 -2.43 7.34 24.50
N GLY A 63 -2.72 8.53 24.98
CA GLY A 63 -1.71 9.48 25.41
C GLY A 63 -1.09 8.98 26.70
N ASN A 64 0.22 8.77 26.69
CA ASN A 64 1.03 8.80 27.90
C ASN A 64 1.43 10.25 28.19
#